data_AF-A0AAU5WEJ7-F1
#
_entry.id   AF-A0AAU5WEJ7-F1
#
_cell.length_a   1.000
_cell.length_b   1.000
_cell.length_c   1.000
_cell.angle_alpha   90.00
_cell.angle_beta   90.00
_cell.angle_gamma   90.00
#
_symmetry.space_group_name_H-M   'P 1'
#
loop_
_entity.id
_entity.type
_entity.pdbx_description
1 polymer ?
#
loop_
_entity_poly.entity_id
_entity_poly.type
_entity_poly.pdbx_seq_one_letter_code
_entity_poly.pdbx_strand_id
1 'polypeptide(L)'
;MRRWRNPSLWDAIATAIVRQVIRADQARIQHRRLRRTFGPRLDTPQGPIHALPTPETVAGLSRDDLADIGMAFKAAPLRNAALAYIEHGVKWAELPGGRLVEELQTVPRIGPWTAGAAAADHLHDWSLYPYSDLAVRTWAKTAAPDVDWPTDEQRFAERWRAITGDQLGPITLFTLAWGARHAGAASP
;
A
#
# COMPACT_ATOMS: atom_id res chain seq x y z
N MET A 1 7.25 -6.18 3.82
CA MET A 1 7.69 -4.95 3.13
C MET A 1 8.17 -4.03 4.22
N ARG A 2 9.45 -3.63 4.13
CA ARG A 2 10.04 -2.68 5.07
C ARG A 2 9.48 -1.30 4.71
N ARG A 3 8.95 -0.56 5.69
CA ARG A 3 8.28 0.74 5.45
C ARG A 3 9.32 1.85 5.41
N TRP A 4 9.80 2.17 4.21
CA TRP A 4 10.60 3.35 3.92
C TRP A 4 9.75 4.30 3.07
N ARG A 5 10.04 5.60 3.09
CA ARG A 5 9.37 6.56 2.19
C ARG A 5 9.52 6.05 0.75
N ASN A 6 8.41 6.00 0.02
CA ASN A 6 8.43 5.67 -1.39
C ASN A 6 8.40 6.98 -2.20
N PRO A 7 9.54 7.45 -2.74
CA PRO A 7 9.57 8.73 -3.44
C PRO A 7 8.76 8.70 -4.74
N SER A 8 8.50 7.52 -5.32
CA SER A 8 7.67 7.35 -6.50
C SER A 8 6.19 7.22 -6.11
N LEU A 9 5.36 8.20 -6.51
CA LEU A 9 3.92 8.14 -6.32
C LEU A 9 3.32 6.94 -7.04
N TRP A 10 3.76 6.67 -8.28
CA TRP A 10 3.36 5.48 -9.02
C TRP A 10 3.64 4.19 -8.24
N ASP A 11 4.86 4.06 -7.68
CA ASP A 11 5.22 2.86 -6.94
C ASP A 11 4.34 2.68 -5.70
N ALA A 12 3.94 3.79 -5.05
CA ALA A 12 3.06 3.75 -3.90
C ALA A 12 1.64 3.30 -4.29
N ILE A 13 1.09 3.83 -5.39
CA ILE A 13 -0.22 3.46 -5.92
C ILE A 13 -0.26 1.97 -6.30
N ALA A 14 0.69 1.52 -7.13
CA ALA A 14 0.75 0.13 -7.56
C ALA A 14 0.96 -0.84 -6.38
N THR A 15 1.82 -0.47 -5.42
CA THR A 15 2.01 -1.25 -4.19
C THR A 15 0.72 -1.38 -3.39
N ALA A 16 -0.04 -0.29 -3.23
CA ALA A 16 -1.31 -0.31 -2.53
C ALA A 16 -2.33 -1.21 -3.23
N ILE A 17 -2.39 -1.20 -4.57
CA ILE A 17 -3.27 -2.08 -5.36
C ILE A 17 -2.91 -3.56 -5.16
N VAL A 18 -1.62 -3.90 -5.25
CA VAL A 18 -1.12 -5.26 -5.02
C VAL A 18 -1.55 -5.77 -3.63
N ARG A 19 -1.61 -4.88 -2.64
CA ARG A 19 -2.02 -5.20 -1.25
C ARG A 19 -3.52 -5.27 -1.00
N GLN A 20 -4.39 -4.96 -1.98
CA GLN A 20 -5.84 -5.07 -1.78
C GLN A 20 -6.26 -6.52 -1.44
N VAL A 21 -7.13 -6.72 -0.44
CA VAL A 21 -7.82 -8.00 -0.18
C VAL A 21 -6.88 -9.22 -0.22
N ILE A 22 -5.75 -9.14 0.48
CA ILE A 22 -4.75 -10.21 0.46
C ILE A 22 -3.90 -10.20 1.72
N ARG A 23 -3.37 -11.38 2.10
CA ARG A 23 -2.39 -11.49 3.19
C ARG A 23 -1.07 -10.84 2.80
N ALA A 24 -0.38 -10.28 3.78
CA ALA A 24 0.87 -9.53 3.57
C ALA A 24 1.97 -10.35 2.86
N ASP A 25 2.08 -11.66 3.13
CA ASP A 25 3.08 -12.52 2.50
C ASP A 25 2.78 -12.80 1.04
N GLN A 26 1.51 -13.06 0.73
CA GLN A 26 1.08 -13.24 -0.65
C GLN A 26 1.23 -11.93 -1.45
N ALA A 27 0.93 -10.76 -0.84
CA ALA A 27 1.21 -9.46 -1.47
C ALA A 27 2.69 -9.29 -1.81
N ARG A 28 3.61 -9.72 -0.93
CA ARG A 28 5.07 -9.66 -1.19
C ARG A 28 5.48 -10.57 -2.33
N ILE A 29 4.90 -11.77 -2.43
CA ILE A 29 5.14 -12.69 -3.55
C ILE A 29 4.64 -12.08 -4.85
N GLN A 30 3.40 -11.60 -4.90
CA GLN A 30 2.82 -10.96 -6.09
C GLN A 30 3.61 -9.71 -6.51
N HIS A 31 3.98 -8.84 -5.57
CA HIS A 31 4.79 -7.66 -5.86
C HIS A 31 6.15 -8.03 -6.48
N ARG A 32 6.82 -9.06 -5.95
CA ARG A 32 8.09 -9.56 -6.53
C ARG A 32 7.89 -10.14 -7.93
N ARG A 33 6.82 -10.90 -8.17
CA ARG A 33 6.50 -11.46 -9.50
C ARG A 33 6.24 -10.34 -10.51
N LEU A 34 5.39 -9.37 -10.17
CA LEU A 34 5.10 -8.19 -11.00
C LEU A 34 6.39 -7.49 -11.44
N ARG A 35 7.29 -7.20 -10.49
CA ARG A 35 8.59 -6.57 -10.77
C ARG A 35 9.47 -7.44 -11.67
N ARG A 36 9.66 -8.71 -11.33
CA ARG A 36 10.56 -9.60 -12.08
C ARG A 36 10.09 -9.86 -13.51
N THR A 37 8.78 -9.97 -13.72
CA THR A 37 8.20 -10.31 -15.03
C THR A 37 8.07 -9.09 -15.93
N PHE A 38 7.62 -7.95 -15.39
CA PHE A 38 7.25 -6.79 -16.21
C PHE A 38 8.07 -5.53 -15.90
N GLY A 39 8.84 -5.53 -14.81
CA GLY A 39 9.65 -4.40 -14.39
C GLY A 39 11.00 -4.34 -15.10
N PRO A 40 11.54 -3.13 -15.33
CA PRO A 40 12.84 -2.97 -15.96
C PRO A 40 13.93 -3.56 -15.07
N ARG A 41 14.87 -4.25 -15.70
CA ARG A 41 16.06 -4.79 -15.06
C ARG A 41 17.09 -3.68 -14.88
N LEU A 42 17.63 -3.58 -13.67
CA LEU A 42 18.71 -2.68 -13.30
C LEU A 42 19.88 -3.52 -12.80
N ASP A 43 21.04 -3.41 -13.46
CA ASP A 43 22.24 -4.07 -12.98
C ASP A 43 22.89 -3.22 -11.88
N THR A 44 23.13 -3.83 -10.71
CA THR A 44 23.77 -3.18 -9.56
C THR A 44 25.04 -3.94 -9.19
N PRO A 45 25.96 -3.35 -8.41
CA PRO A 45 27.15 -4.06 -7.92
C PRO A 45 26.81 -5.32 -7.10
N GLN A 46 25.60 -5.42 -6.54
CA GLN A 46 25.11 -6.57 -5.77
C GLN A 46 24.31 -7.57 -6.62
N GLY A 47 24.26 -7.39 -7.94
CA GLY A 47 23.51 -8.20 -8.88
C GLY A 47 22.29 -7.48 -9.47
N PRO A 48 21.56 -8.13 -10.39
CA PRO A 48 20.41 -7.53 -11.04
C PRO A 48 19.22 -7.42 -10.08
N ILE A 49 18.59 -6.24 -10.09
CA ILE A 49 17.29 -6.00 -9.46
C ILE A 49 16.27 -5.63 -10.51
N HIS A 50 14.98 -5.83 -10.21
CA HIS A 50 13.90 -5.38 -11.07
C HIS A 50 13.09 -4.29 -10.36
N ALA A 51 12.95 -3.13 -11.01
CA ALA A 51 12.09 -2.07 -10.52
C ALA A 51 10.60 -2.42 -10.72
N LEU A 52 9.71 -1.54 -10.26
CA LEU A 52 8.30 -1.67 -10.62
C LEU A 52 8.14 -1.39 -12.13
N PRO A 53 7.27 -2.12 -12.87
CA PRO A 53 6.90 -1.73 -14.22
C PRO A 53 6.39 -0.29 -14.26
N THR A 54 6.69 0.43 -15.33
CA THR A 54 6.21 1.81 -15.51
C THR A 54 4.69 1.83 -15.71
N PRO A 55 4.02 2.98 -15.52
CA PRO A 55 2.61 3.12 -15.85
C PRO A 55 2.30 2.68 -17.29
N GLU A 56 3.15 3.03 -18.25
CA GLU A 56 2.97 2.69 -19.67
C GLU A 56 3.01 1.18 -19.89
N THR A 57 3.99 0.49 -19.28
CA THR A 57 4.05 -0.97 -19.31
C THR A 57 2.76 -1.57 -18.74
N VAL A 58 2.33 -1.13 -17.56
CA VAL A 58 1.13 -1.67 -16.89
C VAL A 58 -0.16 -1.36 -17.67
N ALA A 59 -0.26 -0.20 -18.32
CA ALA A 59 -1.39 0.17 -19.15
C ALA A 59 -1.55 -0.77 -20.37
N GLY A 60 -0.43 -1.28 -20.88
CA GLY A 60 -0.36 -2.24 -22.00
C GLY A 60 -0.57 -3.71 -21.61
N LEU A 61 -0.55 -4.06 -20.32
CA LEU A 61 -0.76 -5.45 -19.89
C LEU A 61 -2.21 -5.88 -20.07
N SER A 62 -2.40 -7.08 -20.60
CA SER A 62 -3.69 -7.74 -20.63
C SER A 62 -4.06 -8.31 -19.26
N ARG A 63 -5.32 -8.72 -19.12
CA ARG A 63 -5.75 -9.47 -17.93
C ARG A 63 -5.02 -10.81 -17.80
N ASP A 64 -4.73 -11.45 -18.93
CA ASP A 64 -4.12 -12.79 -18.97
C ASP A 64 -2.64 -12.74 -18.59
N ASP A 65 -1.90 -11.71 -19.02
CA ASP A 65 -0.52 -11.47 -18.58
C ASP A 65 -0.41 -11.42 -17.05
N LEU A 66 -1.36 -10.75 -16.40
CA LEU A 66 -1.42 -10.68 -14.93
C LEU A 66 -2.00 -11.96 -14.31
N ALA A 67 -2.88 -12.68 -15.01
CA ALA A 67 -3.37 -13.97 -14.55
C ALA A 67 -2.25 -15.02 -14.46
N ASP A 68 -1.34 -15.04 -15.42
CA ASP A 68 -0.20 -15.96 -15.49
C ASP A 68 0.74 -15.86 -14.29
N ILE A 69 0.83 -14.67 -13.66
CA ILE A 69 1.60 -14.47 -12.43
C ILE A 69 0.76 -14.54 -11.14
N GLY A 70 -0.52 -14.91 -11.26
CA GLY A 70 -1.47 -15.07 -10.15
C GLY A 70 -2.05 -13.74 -9.64
N MET A 71 -2.21 -12.76 -10.53
CA MET A 71 -2.64 -11.39 -10.23
C MET A 71 -3.87 -10.94 -11.04
N ALA A 72 -4.68 -11.87 -11.56
CA ALA A 72 -5.88 -11.55 -12.34
C ALA A 72 -6.83 -10.55 -11.64
N PHE A 73 -7.01 -10.67 -10.31
CA PHE A 73 -7.84 -9.75 -9.52
C PHE A 73 -7.30 -8.30 -9.51
N LYS A 74 -6.01 -8.11 -9.78
CA LYS A 74 -5.31 -6.83 -9.79
C LYS A 74 -5.31 -6.15 -11.15
N ALA A 75 -5.72 -6.84 -12.21
CA ALA A 75 -5.59 -6.34 -13.58
C ALA A 75 -6.34 -5.03 -13.80
N ALA A 76 -7.63 -4.99 -13.48
CA ALA A 76 -8.44 -3.79 -13.64
C ALA A 76 -7.93 -2.59 -12.82
N PRO A 77 -7.73 -2.68 -11.48
CA PRO A 77 -7.24 -1.53 -10.72
C PRO A 77 -5.83 -1.08 -11.15
N LEU A 78 -4.91 -2.01 -11.47
CA LEU A 78 -3.56 -1.64 -11.95
C LEU A 78 -3.63 -0.89 -13.28
N ARG A 79 -4.40 -1.38 -14.25
CA ARG A 79 -4.53 -0.75 -15.57
C ARG A 79 -5.24 0.60 -15.49
N ASN A 80 -6.33 0.69 -14.72
CA ASN A 80 -7.05 1.95 -14.52
C ASN A 80 -6.15 3.00 -13.85
N ALA A 81 -5.41 2.60 -12.81
CA ALA A 81 -4.49 3.50 -12.12
C ALA A 81 -3.32 3.91 -13.00
N ALA A 82 -2.79 3.01 -13.83
CA ALA A 82 -1.75 3.32 -14.80
C ALA A 82 -2.18 4.39 -15.80
N LEU A 83 -3.35 4.20 -16.42
CA LEU A 83 -3.91 5.16 -17.38
C LEU A 83 -4.16 6.53 -16.74
N ALA A 84 -4.79 6.55 -15.56
CA ALA A 84 -5.04 7.80 -14.84
C ALA A 84 -3.74 8.48 -14.38
N TYR A 85 -2.70 7.72 -14.01
CA TYR A 85 -1.40 8.26 -13.63
C TYR A 85 -0.65 8.86 -14.83
N ILE A 86 -0.74 8.26 -16.02
CA ILE A 86 -0.16 8.83 -17.24
C ILE A 86 -0.77 10.22 -17.52
N GLU A 87 -2.07 10.37 -17.30
CA GLU A 87 -2.79 11.63 -17.56
C GLU A 87 -2.59 12.67 -16.45
N HIS A 88 -2.61 12.24 -15.18
CA HIS A 88 -2.71 13.15 -14.03
C HIS A 88 -1.53 13.09 -13.07
N GLY A 89 -0.53 12.22 -13.29
CA GLY A 89 0.54 11.93 -12.34
C GLY A 89 1.36 13.16 -11.94
N VAL A 90 1.63 14.07 -12.87
CA VAL A 90 2.33 15.33 -12.60
C VAL A 90 1.52 16.19 -11.63
N LYS A 91 0.23 16.40 -11.90
CA LYS A 91 -0.70 17.11 -11.01
C LYS A 91 -0.74 16.45 -9.63
N TRP A 92 -0.90 15.12 -9.58
CA TRP A 92 -1.05 14.40 -8.32
C TRP A 92 0.19 14.49 -7.43
N ALA A 93 1.40 14.55 -8.00
CA ALA A 93 2.64 14.69 -7.24
C ALA A 93 2.74 16.00 -6.45
N GLU A 94 1.97 17.03 -6.84
CA GLU A 94 1.95 18.34 -6.20
C GLU A 94 0.80 18.50 -5.19
N LEU A 95 -0.12 17.54 -5.11
CA LEU A 95 -1.29 17.64 -4.25
C LEU A 95 -0.97 17.42 -2.77
N PRO A 96 -1.60 18.18 -1.85
CA PRO A 96 -1.55 17.86 -0.43
C PRO A 96 -2.29 16.55 -0.14
N GLY A 97 -1.93 15.89 0.96
CA GLY A 97 -2.33 14.51 1.27
C GLY A 97 -3.82 14.22 1.17
N GLY A 98 -4.68 15.01 1.82
CA GLY A 98 -6.14 14.80 1.75
C GLY A 98 -6.69 14.91 0.32
N ARG A 99 -6.20 15.87 -0.46
CA ARG A 99 -6.62 16.06 -1.87
C ARG A 99 -6.10 14.95 -2.77
N LEU A 100 -4.88 14.47 -2.53
CA LEU A 100 -4.35 13.29 -3.22
C LEU A 100 -5.23 12.07 -2.94
N VAL A 101 -5.64 11.84 -1.68
CA VAL A 101 -6.52 10.73 -1.31
C VAL A 101 -7.88 10.83 -2.01
N GLU A 102 -8.47 12.01 -2.12
CA GLU A 102 -9.72 12.24 -2.84
C GLU A 102 -9.58 11.95 -4.35
N GLU A 103 -8.52 12.48 -4.98
CA GLU A 103 -8.29 12.34 -6.42
C GLU A 103 -8.00 10.88 -6.80
N LEU A 104 -7.20 10.16 -6.01
CA LEU A 104 -6.95 8.74 -6.26
C LEU A 104 -8.22 7.89 -6.20
N GLN A 105 -9.21 8.26 -5.37
CA GLN A 105 -10.49 7.54 -5.28
C GLN A 105 -11.40 7.73 -6.49
N THR A 106 -11.12 8.71 -7.35
CA THR A 106 -11.86 8.86 -8.62
C THR A 106 -11.51 7.75 -9.62
N VAL A 107 -10.36 7.10 -9.45
CA VAL A 107 -9.92 5.98 -10.30
C VAL A 107 -10.76 4.74 -9.99
N PRO A 108 -11.42 4.12 -10.99
CA PRO A 108 -12.26 2.96 -10.73
C PRO A 108 -11.48 1.82 -10.08
N ARG A 109 -12.05 1.24 -9.02
CA ARG A 109 -11.46 0.18 -8.16
C ARG A 109 -10.36 0.64 -7.20
N ILE A 110 -10.16 1.94 -7.04
CA ILE A 110 -9.37 2.53 -5.95
C ILE A 110 -10.32 3.05 -4.88
N GLY A 111 -10.44 2.30 -3.78
CA GLY A 111 -11.25 2.71 -2.62
C GLY A 111 -10.47 3.50 -1.57
N PRO A 112 -11.14 3.96 -0.50
CA PRO A 112 -10.54 4.77 0.57
C PRO A 112 -9.26 4.13 1.15
N TRP A 113 -9.28 2.81 1.36
CA TRP A 113 -8.13 2.09 1.89
C TRP A 113 -6.91 2.17 0.96
N THR A 114 -7.10 1.98 -0.35
CA THR A 114 -6.00 1.98 -1.33
C THR A 114 -5.43 3.37 -1.52
N ALA A 115 -6.30 4.39 -1.62
CA ALA A 115 -5.87 5.78 -1.76
C ALA A 115 -5.10 6.27 -0.53
N GLY A 116 -5.65 6.05 0.68
CA GLY A 116 -4.99 6.42 1.94
C GLY A 116 -3.64 5.71 2.14
N ALA A 117 -3.58 4.41 1.83
CA ALA A 117 -2.33 3.66 1.93
C ALA A 117 -1.26 4.16 0.94
N ALA A 118 -1.63 4.47 -0.31
CA ALA A 118 -0.72 5.01 -1.31
C ALA A 118 -0.21 6.41 -0.92
N ALA A 119 -1.11 7.30 -0.49
CA ALA A 119 -0.75 8.65 -0.05
C ALA A 119 0.18 8.61 1.17
N ALA A 120 -0.11 7.77 2.17
CA ALA A 120 0.74 7.60 3.35
C ALA A 120 2.14 7.08 2.99
N ASP A 121 2.24 6.07 2.13
CA ASP A 121 3.54 5.52 1.69
C ASP A 121 4.36 6.55 0.87
N HIS A 122 3.70 7.41 0.06
CA HIS A 122 4.34 8.42 -0.79
C HIS A 122 4.79 9.67 -0.01
N LEU A 123 3.85 10.29 0.71
CA LEU A 123 4.06 11.55 1.44
C LEU A 123 4.75 11.33 2.78
N HIS A 124 4.83 10.08 3.24
CA HIS A 124 5.27 9.72 4.59
C HIS A 124 4.38 10.32 5.70
N ASP A 125 3.13 10.68 5.35
CA ASP A 125 2.12 11.14 6.29
C ASP A 125 1.18 9.98 6.66
N TRP A 126 1.48 9.33 7.77
CA TRP A 126 0.75 8.17 8.25
C TRP A 126 -0.57 8.50 8.94
N SER A 127 -0.91 9.78 9.11
CA SER A 127 -2.25 10.17 9.55
C SER A 127 -3.31 9.88 8.47
N LEU A 128 -2.89 9.78 7.20
CA LEU A 128 -3.73 9.44 6.05
C LEU A 128 -3.99 7.93 5.90
N TYR A 129 -3.23 7.10 6.61
CA TYR A 129 -3.38 5.64 6.50
C TYR A 129 -4.73 5.20 7.09
N PRO A 130 -5.44 4.24 6.47
CA PRO A 130 -6.71 3.74 6.98
C PRO A 130 -6.51 2.95 8.30
N TYR A 131 -6.63 3.58 9.46
CA TYR A 131 -6.35 2.92 10.76
C TYR A 131 -7.39 1.88 11.19
N SER A 132 -8.55 1.77 10.53
CA SER A 132 -9.43 0.61 10.68
C SER A 132 -8.87 -0.68 10.03
N ASP A 133 -7.75 -0.56 9.29
CA ASP A 133 -7.04 -1.67 8.67
C ASP A 133 -6.80 -2.83 9.64
N LEU A 134 -7.05 -4.05 9.17
CA LEU A 134 -6.95 -5.24 10.00
C LEU A 134 -5.55 -5.41 10.60
N ALA A 135 -4.50 -4.99 9.89
CA ALA A 135 -3.15 -5.06 10.43
C ALA A 135 -2.95 -4.10 11.61
N VAL A 136 -3.46 -2.86 11.52
CA VAL A 136 -3.40 -1.90 12.64
C VAL A 136 -4.15 -2.49 13.85
N ARG A 137 -5.37 -2.98 13.65
CA ARG A 137 -6.16 -3.64 14.72
C ARG A 137 -5.44 -4.81 15.38
N THR A 138 -4.91 -5.71 14.56
CA THR A 138 -4.20 -6.92 15.03
C THR A 138 -3.00 -6.55 15.88
N TRP A 139 -2.17 -5.63 15.38
CA TRP A 139 -0.91 -5.30 16.05
C TRP A 139 -1.09 -4.30 17.19
N ALA A 140 -2.11 -3.45 17.17
CA ALA A 140 -2.53 -2.66 18.32
C ALA A 140 -2.90 -3.56 19.51
N LYS A 141 -3.76 -4.56 19.26
CA LYS A 141 -4.17 -5.53 20.28
C LYS A 141 -2.99 -6.34 20.82
N THR A 142 -2.05 -6.70 19.95
CA THR A 142 -0.87 -7.48 20.37
C THR A 142 0.12 -6.62 21.15
N ALA A 143 0.31 -5.35 20.76
CA ALA A 143 1.24 -4.43 21.42
C ALA A 143 0.72 -3.89 22.77
N ALA A 144 -0.60 -3.79 22.93
CA ALA A 144 -1.25 -3.31 24.14
C ALA A 144 -2.46 -4.20 24.47
N PRO A 145 -2.23 -5.41 25.02
CA PRO A 145 -3.29 -6.39 25.29
C PRO A 145 -4.24 -5.95 26.42
N ASP A 146 -3.80 -5.08 27.32
CA ASP A 146 -4.59 -4.59 28.46
C ASP A 146 -5.57 -3.47 28.09
N VAL A 147 -5.50 -2.96 26.86
CA VAL A 147 -6.45 -1.97 26.35
C VAL A 147 -7.67 -2.69 25.80
N ASP A 148 -8.86 -2.26 26.23
CA ASP A 148 -10.13 -2.73 25.65
C ASP A 148 -10.30 -2.16 24.23
N TRP A 149 -9.88 -2.94 23.24
CA TRP A 149 -9.97 -2.59 21.83
C TRP A 149 -11.32 -3.00 21.25
N PRO A 150 -12.09 -2.07 20.65
CA PRO A 150 -13.31 -2.42 19.95
C PRO A 150 -13.04 -3.41 18.80
N THR A 151 -13.94 -4.37 18.62
CA THR A 151 -13.87 -5.34 17.52
C THR A 151 -14.38 -4.77 16.19
N ASP A 152 -15.34 -3.85 16.27
CA ASP A 152 -15.89 -3.11 15.14
C ASP A 152 -14.88 -2.10 14.57
N GLU A 153 -14.85 -1.98 13.23
CA GLU A 153 -13.88 -1.16 12.51
C GLU A 153 -14.02 0.34 12.79
N GLN A 154 -15.26 0.83 12.85
CA GLN A 154 -15.53 2.25 13.09
C GLN A 154 -15.17 2.61 14.53
N ARG A 155 -15.65 1.84 15.50
CA ARG A 155 -15.35 2.07 16.92
C ARG A 155 -13.86 1.92 17.21
N PHE A 156 -13.18 0.97 16.56
CA PHE A 156 -11.72 0.86 16.68
C PHE A 156 -11.04 2.12 16.16
N ALA A 157 -11.45 2.62 14.99
CA ALA A 157 -10.88 3.82 14.40
C ALA A 157 -11.07 5.06 15.29
N GLU A 158 -12.26 5.23 15.89
CA GLU A 158 -12.54 6.29 16.86
C GLU A 158 -11.65 6.17 18.11
N ARG A 159 -11.57 4.96 18.69
CA ARG A 159 -10.71 4.68 19.86
C ARG A 159 -9.23 4.90 19.55
N TRP A 160 -8.77 4.48 18.39
CA TRP A 160 -7.40 4.65 17.92
C TRP A 160 -7.05 6.13 17.88
N ARG A 161 -7.84 6.96 17.17
CA ARG A 161 -7.64 8.42 17.13
C ARG A 161 -7.64 9.04 18.53
N ALA A 162 -8.56 8.64 19.39
CA ALA A 162 -8.68 9.20 20.74
C ALA A 162 -7.45 8.92 21.60
N ILE A 163 -6.87 7.71 21.53
CA ILE A 163 -5.68 7.34 22.31
C ILE A 163 -4.41 7.94 21.71
N THR A 164 -4.31 7.98 20.38
CA THR A 164 -3.08 8.47 19.73
C THR A 164 -2.99 9.98 19.68
N GLY A 165 -4.12 10.69 19.65
CA GLY A 165 -4.16 12.15 19.53
C GLY A 165 -3.28 12.66 18.38
N ASP A 166 -2.46 13.67 18.68
CA ASP A 166 -1.52 14.29 17.74
C ASP A 166 -0.43 13.34 17.22
N GLN A 167 -0.25 12.18 17.87
CA GLN A 167 0.72 11.14 17.49
C GLN A 167 0.11 10.05 16.58
N LEU A 168 -1.08 10.28 16.01
CA LEU A 168 -1.77 9.32 15.15
C LEU A 168 -0.88 8.73 14.05
N GLY A 169 -0.18 9.57 13.29
CA GLY A 169 0.71 9.12 12.22
C GLY A 169 1.88 8.26 12.74
N PRO A 170 2.75 8.81 13.61
CA PRO A 170 3.88 8.08 14.17
C PRO A 170 3.50 6.75 14.84
N ILE A 171 2.43 6.72 15.64
CA ILE A 171 1.98 5.49 16.31
C ILE A 171 1.45 4.49 15.28
N THR A 172 0.68 4.92 14.28
CA THR A 172 0.20 4.02 13.21
C THR A 172 1.36 3.39 12.44
N LEU A 173 2.36 4.18 12.06
CA LEU A 173 3.58 3.67 11.42
C LEU A 173 4.30 2.67 12.32
N PHE A 174 4.52 3.03 13.59
CA PHE A 174 5.22 2.18 14.55
C PHE A 174 4.52 0.82 14.72
N THR A 175 3.20 0.82 14.93
CA THR A 175 2.40 -0.40 15.09
C THR A 175 2.49 -1.31 13.85
N LEU A 176 2.40 -0.73 12.65
CA LEU A 176 2.54 -1.49 11.40
C LEU A 176 3.96 -2.03 11.18
N ALA A 177 4.99 -1.25 11.51
CA ALA A 177 6.38 -1.65 11.39
C ALA A 177 6.74 -2.75 12.39
N TRP A 178 6.29 -2.61 13.64
CA TRP A 178 6.42 -3.60 14.69
C TRP A 178 5.76 -4.92 14.29
N GLY A 179 4.52 -4.87 13.80
CA GLY A 179 3.81 -6.05 13.31
C GLY A 179 4.50 -6.74 12.14
N ALA A 180 5.04 -5.98 11.19
CA ALA A 180 5.80 -6.54 10.07
C ALA A 180 7.06 -7.29 10.52
N ARG A 181 7.72 -6.85 11.60
CA ARG A 181 8.87 -7.52 12.20
C ARG A 181 8.47 -8.81 12.92
N HIS A 182 7.38 -8.79 13.70
CA HIS A 182 6.93 -9.95 14.46
C HIS A 182 6.34 -11.06 13.57
N ALA A 183 5.61 -10.68 12.52
CA ALA A 183 5.17 -11.64 11.49
C ALA A 183 6.34 -12.33 10.79
N GLY A 184 7.45 -11.62 10.56
CA GLY A 184 8.65 -12.18 9.93
C GLY A 184 9.48 -13.06 10.85
N ALA A 185 9.42 -12.84 12.17
CA ALA A 185 10.11 -13.66 13.17
C ALA A 185 9.37 -14.97 13.49
N ALA A 186 8.08 -15.08 13.13
CA ALA A 186 7.26 -16.26 13.36
C ALA A 186 7.27 -17.27 12.18
N SER A 187 8.11 -17.05 11.16
CA SER A 187 8.35 -18.04 10.10
C SER A 187 9.65 -18.80 10.41
N PRO A 188 9.62 -20.14 10.52
CA PRO A 188 10.81 -20.96 10.78
C PRO A 188 11.85 -20.87 9.66
#